data_AF-A0A450XJ38-F1
#
_entry.id   AF-A0A450XJ38-F1
#
_cell.length_a   1.000
_cell.length_b   1.000
_cell.length_c   1.000
_cell.angle_alpha   90.00
_cell.angle_beta   90.00
_cell.angle_gamma   90.00
#
_symmetry.space_group_name_H-M   'P 1'
#
loop_
_entity.id
_entity.type
_entity.pdbx_description
1 polymer ?
#
loop_
_entity_poly.entity_id
_entity_poly.type
_entity_poly.pdbx_seq_one_letter_code
_entity_poly.pdbx_strand_id
1 'polypeptide(L)'
;NASIMMDLHRLPELFCGFDYASGQGPVLYPVACSPQAWASGAVFHLLQAALGVGFSTKRPQLRFNHPQLPDYLKGLRIENLPVGNGDGEVDLSLRRYPNDVGIDVSRKVGDIEVSVQM
;
A
#
# COMPACT_ATOMS: atom_id res chain seq x y z
N ASN A 1 8.41 7.69 8.99
CA ASN A 1 7.94 8.15 10.32
C ASN A 1 7.42 9.57 10.39
N ALA A 2 7.42 10.36 9.30
CA ALA A 2 6.94 11.73 9.38
C ALA A 2 5.48 11.87 9.85
N SER A 3 4.58 10.98 9.37
CA SER A 3 3.18 10.98 9.81
C SER A 3 3.01 10.78 11.31
N ILE A 4 3.86 10.00 11.98
CA ILE A 4 3.78 9.74 13.43
C ILE A 4 3.95 11.05 14.23
N MET A 5 4.66 12.02 13.66
CA MET A 5 4.94 13.31 14.30
C MET A 5 3.88 14.37 13.97
N MET A 6 2.88 14.03 13.16
CA MET A 6 1.80 14.92 12.75
C MET A 6 0.53 14.65 13.57
N ASP A 7 -0.27 15.68 13.79
CA ASP A 7 -1.58 15.53 14.40
C ASP A 7 -2.42 14.49 13.65
N LEU A 8 -3.07 13.62 14.42
CA LEU A 8 -3.90 12.52 13.93
C LEU A 8 -3.17 11.55 12.98
N HIS A 9 -1.83 11.51 13.04
CA HIS A 9 -0.97 10.69 12.20
C HIS A 9 -1.16 10.87 10.69
N ARG A 10 -1.53 12.08 10.27
CA ARG A 10 -1.80 12.39 8.87
C ARG A 10 -0.51 12.53 8.06
N LEU A 11 -0.59 12.20 6.77
CA LEU A 11 0.49 12.54 5.84
C LEU A 11 0.44 14.05 5.55
N PRO A 12 1.54 14.77 5.79
CA PRO A 12 1.58 16.22 5.62
C PRO A 12 1.70 16.59 4.15
N GLU A 13 1.27 17.81 3.81
CA GLU A 13 1.39 18.35 2.46
C GLU A 13 2.85 18.60 2.08
N LEU A 14 3.58 19.31 2.94
CA LEU A 14 4.93 19.81 2.72
C LEU A 14 5.73 19.72 4.03
N PHE A 15 7.05 19.62 3.89
CA PHE A 15 8.00 19.88 4.96
C PHE A 15 8.87 21.07 4.58
N CYS A 16 9.31 21.85 5.57
CA CYS A 16 10.34 22.86 5.33
C CYS A 16 11.68 22.19 4.96
N GLY A 17 12.41 22.77 4.01
CA GLY A 17 13.73 22.28 3.57
C GLY A 17 14.88 22.57 4.53
N PHE A 18 14.63 22.53 5.84
CA PHE A 18 15.69 22.70 6.84
C PHE A 18 16.54 21.43 6.95
N ASP A 19 17.80 21.61 7.36
CA ASP A 19 18.70 20.50 7.63
C ASP A 19 18.13 19.58 8.71
N TYR A 20 18.40 18.28 8.55
CA TYR A 20 18.00 17.29 9.54
C TYR A 20 18.75 17.53 10.86
N ALA A 21 18.00 17.80 11.93
CA ALA A 21 18.52 17.83 13.29
C ALA A 21 18.13 16.54 14.02
N SER A 22 19.13 15.84 14.57
CA SER A 22 18.90 14.59 15.31
C SER A 22 17.89 14.78 16.45
N GLY A 23 16.89 13.91 16.51
CA GLY A 23 15.82 13.96 17.51
C GLY A 23 14.71 14.99 17.23
N GLN A 24 14.82 15.78 16.15
CA GLN A 24 13.76 16.68 15.70
C GLN A 24 12.96 16.05 14.56
N GLY A 25 11.66 16.31 14.57
CA GLY A 25 10.77 15.95 13.48
C GLY A 25 10.87 16.90 12.31
N PRO A 26 10.29 16.54 11.16
CA PRO A 26 10.27 17.46 10.04
C PRO A 26 9.39 18.67 10.39
N VAL A 27 9.93 19.86 10.16
CA VAL A 27 9.23 21.12 10.47
C VAL A 27 8.09 21.30 9.48
N LEU A 28 6.90 21.51 10.03
CA LEU A 28 5.69 21.76 9.25
C LEU A 28 5.76 23.11 8.53
N TYR A 29 5.30 23.12 7.28
CA TYR A 29 5.10 24.36 6.55
C TYR A 29 3.85 25.08 7.10
N PRO A 30 3.92 26.37 7.53
CA PRO A 30 2.85 27.01 8.30
C PRO A 30 1.47 27.08 7.65
N VAL A 31 1.41 27.00 6.32
CA VAL A 31 0.18 27.08 5.52
C VAL A 31 -0.18 25.76 4.82
N ALA A 32 0.46 24.65 5.22
CA ALA A 32 0.16 23.34 4.69
C ALA A 32 -1.25 22.87 5.10
N CYS A 33 -1.99 22.33 4.14
CA CYS A 33 -3.21 21.56 4.37
C CYS A 33 -2.89 20.26 5.12
N SER A 34 -3.74 19.89 6.08
CA SER A 34 -3.64 18.61 6.77
C SER A 34 -5.02 17.95 6.87
N PRO A 35 -5.26 16.82 6.17
CA PRO A 35 -4.40 16.11 5.23
C PRO A 35 -4.51 16.68 3.81
N GLN A 36 -3.53 16.43 2.94
CA GLN A 36 -3.62 16.80 1.53
C GLN A 36 -3.75 15.56 0.63
N ALA A 37 -4.72 15.60 -0.29
CA ALA A 37 -5.11 14.51 -1.19
C ALA A 37 -3.95 13.82 -1.93
N TRP A 38 -2.93 14.56 -2.35
CA TRP A 38 -1.74 14.09 -3.06
C TRP A 38 -0.84 13.18 -2.23
N ALA A 39 -0.84 13.34 -0.91
CA ALA A 39 0.02 12.59 0.01
C ALA A 39 -0.68 11.30 0.42
N SER A 40 -2.02 11.31 0.49
CA SER A 40 -2.84 10.15 0.82
C SER A 40 -2.62 8.95 -0.12
N GLY A 41 -2.21 9.19 -1.38
CA GLY A 41 -1.87 8.14 -2.34
C GLY A 41 -0.60 7.35 -1.99
N ALA A 42 0.29 7.89 -1.16
CA ALA A 42 1.60 7.30 -0.90
C ALA A 42 1.53 5.90 -0.29
N VAL A 43 0.54 5.64 0.59
CA VAL A 43 0.37 4.32 1.21
C VAL A 43 0.00 3.26 0.17
N PHE A 44 -0.93 3.59 -0.75
CA PHE A 44 -1.34 2.68 -1.81
C PHE A 44 -0.21 2.43 -2.81
N HIS A 45 0.56 3.46 -3.15
CA HIS A 45 1.73 3.31 -4.01
C HIS A 45 2.85 2.48 -3.36
N LEU A 46 3.06 2.65 -2.05
CA LEU A 46 4.02 1.82 -1.32
C LEU A 46 3.61 0.35 -1.34
N LEU A 47 2.34 0.06 -1.12
CA LEU A 47 1.81 -1.31 -1.23
C LEU A 47 1.94 -1.83 -2.66
N GLN A 48 1.64 -1.01 -3.67
CA GLN A 48 1.79 -1.40 -5.06
C GLN A 48 3.23 -1.73 -5.42
N ALA A 49 4.18 -0.89 -4.98
CA ALA A 49 5.61 -1.09 -5.21
C ALA A 49 6.15 -2.32 -4.48
N ALA A 50 5.72 -2.54 -3.23
CA ALA A 50 6.16 -3.69 -2.44
C ALA A 50 5.61 -5.02 -2.97
N LEU A 51 4.34 -5.04 -3.36
CA LEU A 51 3.67 -6.28 -3.79
C LEU A 51 3.78 -6.53 -5.30
N GLY A 52 4.25 -5.54 -6.06
CA GLY A 52 4.21 -5.55 -7.52
C GLY A 52 2.79 -5.77 -8.07
N VAL A 53 1.78 -5.24 -7.38
CA VAL A 53 0.38 -5.52 -7.71
C VAL A 53 -0.03 -4.82 -9.00
N GLY A 54 -0.68 -5.56 -9.89
CA GLY A 54 -1.17 -5.07 -11.16
C GLY A 54 -2.53 -5.64 -11.51
N PHE A 55 -3.33 -4.83 -12.19
CA PHE A 55 -4.65 -5.21 -12.69
C PHE A 55 -4.60 -5.29 -14.22
N SER A 56 -5.23 -6.32 -14.78
CA SER A 56 -5.41 -6.39 -16.24
C SER A 56 -6.58 -5.51 -16.67
N THR A 57 -6.40 -4.77 -17.76
CA THR A 57 -7.48 -3.99 -18.40
C THR A 57 -8.30 -4.83 -19.38
N LYS A 58 -7.84 -6.04 -19.73
CA LYS A 58 -8.47 -6.89 -20.76
C LYS A 58 -9.34 -8.00 -20.19
N ARG A 59 -9.04 -8.45 -18.97
CA ARG A 59 -9.75 -9.54 -18.30
C ARG A 59 -9.73 -9.33 -16.79
N PRO A 60 -10.67 -9.90 -16.01
CA PRO A 60 -10.66 -9.83 -14.54
C PRO A 60 -9.47 -10.61 -13.97
N GLN A 61 -8.31 -9.96 -13.90
CA GLN A 61 -7.07 -10.56 -13.40
C GLN A 61 -6.35 -9.62 -12.44
N LEU A 62 -5.95 -10.18 -11.30
CA LEU A 62 -5.04 -9.61 -10.32
C LEU A 62 -3.68 -10.33 -10.39
N ARG A 63 -2.61 -9.57 -10.55
CA ARG A 63 -1.24 -10.10 -10.63
C ARG A 63 -0.36 -9.52 -9.54
N PHE A 64 0.42 -10.38 -8.90
CA PHE A 64 1.53 -10.02 -8.03
C PHE A 64 2.85 -10.34 -8.73
N ASN A 65 3.77 -9.38 -8.76
CA ASN A 65 5.07 -9.54 -9.41
C ASN A 65 6.18 -9.34 -8.38
N HIS A 66 6.90 -10.41 -8.05
CA HIS A 66 7.90 -10.47 -6.99
C HIS A 66 7.42 -9.82 -5.68
N PRO A 67 6.29 -10.28 -5.09
CA PRO A 67 5.73 -9.65 -3.91
C PRO A 67 6.70 -9.74 -2.72
N GLN A 68 6.93 -8.60 -2.09
CA GLN A 68 7.79 -8.45 -0.92
C GLN A 68 7.05 -7.71 0.19
N LEU A 69 7.37 -8.05 1.43
CA LEU A 69 6.91 -7.33 2.61
C LEU A 69 8.12 -6.89 3.43
N PRO A 70 8.20 -5.60 3.82
CA PRO A 70 9.26 -5.12 4.71
C PRO A 70 9.30 -5.91 6.03
N ASP A 71 10.46 -5.97 6.68
CA ASP A 71 10.69 -6.76 7.89
C ASP A 71 9.74 -6.44 9.05
N TYR A 72 9.29 -5.19 9.12
CA TYR A 72 8.34 -4.71 10.11
C TYR A 72 6.88 -5.09 9.80
N LEU A 73 6.55 -5.46 8.56
CA LEU A 73 5.21 -5.81 8.12
C LEU A 73 5.08 -7.33 7.99
N LYS A 74 4.62 -7.99 9.06
CA LYS A 74 4.54 -9.46 9.12
C LYS A 74 3.42 -10.05 8.25
N GLY A 75 2.39 -9.26 7.98
CA GLY A 75 1.31 -9.65 7.10
C GLY A 75 0.43 -8.48 6.75
N LEU A 76 -0.39 -8.68 5.72
CA LEU A 76 -1.35 -7.72 5.19
C LEU A 76 -2.64 -8.47 4.87
N ARG A 77 -3.78 -7.90 5.23
CA ARG A 77 -5.08 -8.39 4.77
C ARG A 77 -5.72 -7.33 3.89
N ILE A 78 -6.23 -7.75 2.74
CA ILE A 78 -6.97 -6.91 1.81
C ILE A 78 -8.35 -7.54 1.67
N GLU A 79 -9.38 -6.78 2.01
CA GLU A 79 -10.77 -7.21 1.95
C GLU A 79 -11.54 -6.34 0.97
N ASN A 80 -12.51 -6.94 0.31
CA ASN A 80 -13.39 -6.36 -0.68
C ASN A 80 -12.64 -5.67 -1.82
N LEU A 81 -11.57 -6.29 -2.35
CA LEU A 81 -10.80 -5.72 -3.45
C LEU A 81 -11.55 -5.92 -4.77
N PRO A 82 -12.05 -4.85 -5.43
CA PRO A 82 -12.69 -4.98 -6.72
C PRO A 82 -11.66 -5.30 -7.81
N VAL A 83 -12.02 -6.21 -8.72
CA VAL A 83 -11.20 -6.62 -9.87
C VAL A 83 -12.09 -6.66 -11.13
N GLY A 84 -11.50 -6.40 -12.30
CA GLY A 84 -12.23 -6.45 -13.57
C GLY A 84 -13.31 -5.38 -13.70
N ASN A 85 -12.95 -4.11 -13.47
CA ASN A 85 -13.87 -2.96 -13.50
C ASN A 85 -15.03 -3.01 -12.48
N GLY A 86 -14.92 -3.85 -11.44
CA GLY A 86 -15.92 -3.95 -10.37
C GLY A 86 -16.86 -5.14 -10.49
N ASP A 87 -16.74 -5.98 -11.52
CA ASP A 87 -17.58 -7.16 -11.73
C ASP A 87 -17.20 -8.35 -10.83
N GLY A 88 -16.07 -8.27 -10.15
CA GLY A 88 -15.66 -9.27 -9.18
C GLY A 88 -14.90 -8.67 -8.01
N GLU A 89 -14.75 -9.50 -6.97
CA GLU A 89 -14.22 -9.08 -5.69
C GLU A 89 -13.37 -10.20 -5.08
N VAL A 90 -12.27 -9.84 -4.42
CA VAL A 90 -11.32 -10.78 -3.84
C VAL A 90 -10.89 -10.34 -2.44
N ASP A 91 -10.83 -11.30 -1.52
CA ASP A 91 -10.23 -11.14 -0.20
C ASP A 91 -8.93 -11.95 -0.12
N LEU A 92 -7.87 -11.30 0.34
CA LEU A 92 -6.51 -11.85 0.36
C LEU A 92 -5.88 -11.67 1.72
N SER A 93 -5.10 -12.67 2.13
CA SER A 93 -4.13 -12.50 3.20
C SER A 93 -2.72 -12.77 2.67
N LEU A 94 -1.81 -11.85 2.97
CA LEU A 94 -0.40 -11.95 2.64
C LEU A 94 0.38 -12.14 3.94
N ARG A 95 1.30 -13.09 3.95
CA ARG A 95 2.17 -13.37 5.10
C ARG A 95 3.62 -13.38 4.67
N ARG A 96 4.44 -12.62 5.40
CA ARG A 96 5.88 -12.56 5.17
C ARG A 96 6.55 -13.82 5.71
N TYR A 97 7.42 -14.41 4.91
CA TYR A 97 8.39 -15.43 5.30
C TYR A 97 9.82 -14.88 5.13
N PRO A 98 10.88 -15.63 5.47
CA PRO A 98 12.25 -15.12 5.38
C PRO A 98 12.66 -14.65 3.97
N ASN A 99 12.19 -15.35 2.93
CA ASN A 99 12.63 -15.13 1.55
C ASN A 99 11.49 -14.84 0.55
N ASP A 100 10.23 -14.96 0.98
CA ASP A 100 9.07 -14.76 0.11
C ASP A 100 7.85 -14.25 0.89
N VAL A 101 6.75 -14.07 0.16
CA VAL A 101 5.45 -13.69 0.67
C VAL A 101 4.45 -14.75 0.23
N GLY A 102 3.85 -15.44 1.20
CA GLY A 102 2.71 -16.31 0.93
C GLY A 102 1.46 -15.48 0.72
N ILE A 103 0.67 -15.81 -0.31
CA ILE A 103 -0.61 -15.18 -0.62
C ILE A 103 -1.70 -16.24 -0.56
N ASP A 104 -2.69 -16.01 0.28
CA ASP A 104 -3.86 -16.87 0.47
C ASP A 104 -5.12 -16.11 0.03
N VAL A 105 -5.93 -16.74 -0.82
CA VAL A 105 -7.18 -16.18 -1.33
C VAL A 105 -8.33 -16.75 -0.49
N SER A 106 -8.81 -15.98 0.48
CA SER A 106 -9.85 -16.43 1.40
C SER A 106 -11.26 -16.36 0.81
N ARG A 107 -11.50 -15.42 -0.13
CA ARG A 107 -12.77 -15.30 -0.86
C ARG A 107 -12.52 -14.78 -2.27
N LYS A 108 -13.29 -15.29 -3.22
CA LYS A 108 -13.29 -14.85 -4.63
C LYS A 108 -14.71 -14.88 -5.17
N VAL A 109 -15.20 -13.73 -5.62
CA VAL A 109 -16.52 -13.58 -6.24
C VAL A 109 -16.32 -13.15 -7.69
N GLY A 110 -16.96 -13.88 -8.60
CA GLY A 110 -16.77 -13.71 -10.04
C GLY A 110 -15.61 -14.53 -10.61
N ASP A 111 -15.52 -14.54 -11.93
CA ASP A 111 -14.46 -15.24 -12.66
C ASP A 111 -13.17 -14.42 -12.69
N ILE A 112 -12.48 -14.38 -11.54
CA ILE A 112 -11.22 -13.67 -11.37
C ILE A 112 -10.05 -14.64 -11.41
N GLU A 113 -9.01 -14.27 -12.15
CA GLU A 113 -7.71 -14.91 -12.11
C GLU A 113 -6.79 -14.17 -11.13
N VAL A 114 -6.24 -14.89 -10.14
CA VAL A 114 -5.19 -14.38 -9.25
C VAL A 114 -3.90 -15.11 -9.58
N SER A 115 -2.84 -14.37 -9.90
CA SER A 115 -1.55 -14.93 -10.34
C SER A 115 -0.39 -14.31 -9.58
N VAL A 116 0.65 -15.13 -9.34
CA VAL A 116 1.89 -14.71 -8.70
C VAL A 116 3.05 -15.07 -9.64
N GLN A 117 3.90 -14.09 -9.93
CA GLN A 117 5.15 -14.26 -10.66
C GLN A 117 6.30 -13.99 -9.71
N MET A 118 7.22 -14.94 -9.61
CA MET A 118 8.37 -14.93 -8.69
C MET A 118 9.66 -14.59 -9.41
#